data_AF-A0A952L9C6-F1
#
_entry.id   AF-A0A952L9C6-F1
#
_cell.length_a   1.000
_cell.length_b   1.000
_cell.length_c   1.000
_cell.angle_alpha   90.00
_cell.angle_beta   90.00
_cell.angle_gamma   90.00
#
_symmetry.space_group_name_H-M   'P 1'
#
loop_
_entity.id
_entity.type
_entity.pdbx_description
1 polymer ?
#
loop_
_entity_poly.entity_id
_entity_poly.type
_entity_poly.pdbx_seq_one_letter_code
_entity_poly.pdbx_strand_id
1 'polypeptide(L)'
;MLGRIPILELSPQVDEGLWAATAFSGEVIPFRATAFREGHDKIGVDLILLDPAGQQTEHHMRPLTPGTDRWEVEVQLEQTGLWRYRV
;
A
#
# COMPACT_ATOMS: atom_id res chain seq x y z
N MET A 1 17.53 1.05 5.56
CA MET A 1 18.24 0.09 4.67
C MET A 1 17.28 -0.28 3.56
N LEU A 2 17.70 -0.24 2.30
CA LEU A 2 16.86 -0.66 1.17
C LEU A 2 16.88 -2.19 1.07
N GLY A 3 15.71 -2.80 0.93
CA GLY A 3 15.57 -4.22 0.62
C GLY A 3 16.03 -4.53 -0.81
N ARG A 4 16.05 -5.82 -1.18
CA ARG A 4 16.42 -6.27 -2.54
C ARG A 4 15.52 -5.65 -3.62
N ILE A 5 14.26 -5.36 -3.28
CA ILE A 5 13.30 -4.63 -4.10
C ILE A 5 13.01 -3.32 -3.35
N PRO A 6 13.44 -2.15 -3.86
CA PRO A 6 13.06 -0.87 -3.29
C PRO A 6 11.55 -0.66 -3.28
N ILE A 7 11.01 -0.24 -2.13
CA ILE A 7 9.62 0.17 -1.94
C ILE A 7 9.65 1.51 -1.18
N LEU A 8 9.08 2.55 -1.77
CA LEU A 8 9.20 3.94 -1.34
C LEU A 8 7.86 4.67 -1.47
N GLU A 9 7.77 5.87 -0.88
CA GLU A 9 6.66 6.82 -1.10
C GLU A 9 5.27 6.17 -0.89
N LEU A 10 5.13 5.48 0.24
CA LEU A 10 3.88 4.82 0.63
C LEU A 10 2.76 5.85 0.79
N SER A 11 1.55 5.44 0.44
CA SER A 11 0.33 6.21 0.64
C SER A 11 -0.82 5.27 0.98
N PRO A 12 -1.71 5.62 1.91
CA PRO A 12 -1.76 6.88 2.67
C PRO A 12 -0.75 6.92 3.83
N GLN A 13 -0.07 8.06 4.00
CA GLN A 13 0.92 8.26 5.07
C GLN A 13 0.88 9.73 5.53
N VAL A 14 0.99 9.97 6.84
CA VAL A 14 0.99 11.31 7.43
C VAL A 14 2.31 11.51 8.15
N ASP A 15 3.03 12.59 7.81
CA ASP A 15 4.31 12.98 8.44
C ASP A 15 5.31 11.81 8.47
N GLU A 16 5.56 11.22 7.30
CA GLU A 16 6.38 10.01 7.14
C GLU A 16 6.03 8.84 8.09
N GLY A 17 4.75 8.72 8.44
CA GLY A 17 4.22 7.61 9.25
C GLY A 17 4.31 7.88 10.75
N LEU A 18 4.65 9.10 11.16
CA LEU A 18 4.60 9.53 12.55
C LEU A 18 3.18 9.51 13.11
N TRP A 19 2.18 9.72 12.24
CA TRP A 19 0.78 9.70 12.62
C TRP A 19 -0.01 8.73 11.75
N ALA A 20 -1.06 8.14 12.34
CA ALA A 20 -1.99 7.32 11.59
C ALA A 20 -2.75 8.18 10.57
N ALA A 21 -2.80 7.73 9.31
CA ALA A 21 -3.75 8.26 8.35
C ALA A 21 -5.18 7.96 8.83
N THR A 22 -6.12 8.87 8.56
CA THR A 22 -7.52 8.73 8.96
C THR A 22 -8.38 8.32 7.78
N ALA A 23 -9.39 7.51 8.07
CA ALA A 23 -10.43 7.10 7.13
C ALA A 23 -11.76 6.91 7.89
N PHE A 24 -12.88 6.80 7.17
CA PHE A 24 -14.16 6.40 7.76
C PHE A 24 -14.62 5.01 7.27
N SER A 25 -15.54 4.38 8.01
CA SER A 25 -16.09 3.08 7.62
C SER A 25 -16.88 3.18 6.32
N GLY A 26 -16.56 2.32 5.35
CA GLY A 26 -17.09 2.34 3.99
C GLY A 26 -16.28 3.22 3.01
N GLU A 27 -15.21 3.88 3.46
CA GLU A 27 -14.35 4.66 2.58
C GLU A 27 -13.49 3.76 1.68
N VAL A 28 -13.39 4.11 0.40
CA VAL A 28 -12.48 3.46 -0.56
C VAL A 28 -11.18 4.25 -0.58
N ILE A 29 -10.11 3.62 -0.11
CA ILE A 29 -8.80 4.24 0.03
C ILE A 29 -7.87 3.78 -1.11
N PRO A 30 -7.25 4.71 -1.86
CA PRO A 30 -6.20 4.37 -2.82
C PRO A 30 -4.87 4.16 -2.09
N PHE A 31 -4.46 2.91 -1.93
CA PHE A 31 -3.13 2.56 -1.43
C PHE A 31 -2.11 2.62 -2.57
N ARG A 32 -0.96 3.25 -2.33
CA ARG A 32 0.07 3.47 -3.36
C ARG A 32 1.48 3.24 -2.83
N ALA A 33 2.37 2.86 -3.73
CA ALA A 33 3.80 2.78 -3.48
C ALA A 33 4.60 3.01 -4.77
N THR A 34 5.85 3.43 -4.62
CA THR A 34 6.86 3.37 -5.68
C THR A 34 7.68 2.10 -5.46
N ALA A 35 7.65 1.16 -6.40
CA ALA A 35 8.38 -0.10 -6.28
C ALA A 35 9.00 -0.51 -7.62
N PHE A 36 10.29 -0.85 -7.57
CA PHE A 36 11.07 -1.20 -8.75
C PHE A 36 12.17 -2.20 -8.39
N ARG A 37 12.87 -2.72 -9.39
CA ARG A 37 14.03 -3.57 -9.19
C ARG A 37 15.14 -3.24 -10.18
N GLU A 38 16.35 -3.66 -9.85
CA GLU A 38 17.44 -3.65 -10.82
C GLU A 38 17.18 -4.69 -11.94
N GLY A 39 17.61 -4.34 -13.16
CA GLY A 39 17.43 -5.14 -14.37
C GLY A 39 16.09 -4.89 -15.08
N HIS A 40 15.71 -5.81 -15.99
CA HIS A 40 14.51 -5.69 -16.83
C HIS A 40 13.43 -6.73 -16.51
N ASP A 41 13.63 -7.51 -15.44
CA ASP A 41 12.64 -8.48 -14.99
C ASP A 41 11.41 -7.76 -14.44
N LYS A 42 10.24 -8.35 -14.67
CA LYS A 42 8.98 -7.85 -14.09
C LYS A 42 8.91 -8.14 -12.59
N ILE A 43 8.17 -7.29 -11.87
CA ILE A 43 7.77 -7.50 -10.47
C ILE A 43 6.25 -7.47 -10.36
N GLY A 44 5.75 -8.08 -9.28
CA GLY A 44 4.41 -7.84 -8.75
C GLY A 44 4.51 -7.12 -7.42
N VAL A 45 3.46 -6.40 -7.05
CA VAL A 45 3.38 -5.64 -5.80
C VAL A 45 2.01 -5.91 -5.20
N ASP A 46 1.97 -6.26 -3.92
CA ASP A 46 0.75 -6.61 -3.20
C ASP A 46 0.63 -5.76 -1.94
N LEU A 47 -0.57 -5.26 -1.68
CA LEU A 47 -0.92 -4.63 -0.41
C LEU A 47 -1.32 -5.72 0.58
N ILE A 48 -0.67 -5.74 1.75
CA ILE A 48 -1.11 -6.53 2.89
C ILE A 48 -1.81 -5.63 3.89
N LEU A 49 -3.09 -5.90 4.14
CA LEU A 49 -3.94 -5.12 5.02
C LEU A 49 -4.39 -5.96 6.21
N LEU A 50 -4.14 -5.46 7.42
CA LEU A 50 -4.56 -6.05 8.69
C LEU A 50 -5.70 -5.22 9.26
N ASP A 51 -6.85 -5.87 9.45
CA ASP A 51 -8.04 -5.23 10.01
C ASP A 51 -7.99 -5.12 11.55
N PRO A 52 -8.91 -4.35 12.17
CA PRO A 52 -8.97 -4.19 13.62
C PRO A 52 -9.26 -5.50 14.38
N ALA A 53 -9.84 -6.51 13.72
CA ALA A 53 -10.09 -7.83 14.29
C ALA A 53 -8.88 -8.77 14.18
N GLY A 54 -7.81 -8.35 13.50
CA GLY A 54 -6.60 -9.13 13.29
C GLY A 54 -6.62 -10.01 12.04
N GLN A 55 -7.63 -9.87 11.17
CA GLN A 55 -7.68 -10.57 9.89
C GLN A 55 -6.76 -9.88 8.87
N GLN A 56 -5.87 -10.66 8.26
CA GLN A 56 -5.02 -10.20 7.18
C GLN A 56 -5.67 -10.49 5.82
N THR A 57 -5.60 -9.54 4.90
CA THR A 57 -5.99 -9.68 3.50
C THR A 57 -4.87 -9.20 2.57
N GLU A 58 -4.84 -9.72 1.36
CA GLU A 58 -3.84 -9.42 0.34
C GLU A 58 -4.54 -8.91 -0.93
N HIS A 59 -4.04 -7.81 -1.49
CA HIS A 59 -4.66 -7.13 -2.64
C HIS A 59 -3.60 -6.80 -3.68
N HIS A 60 -3.74 -7.34 -4.89
CA HIS A 60 -2.78 -7.11 -5.96
C HIS A 60 -2.82 -5.67 -6.47
N MET A 61 -1.66 -5.02 -6.51
CA MET A 61 -1.53 -3.64 -7.01
C MET A 61 -1.28 -3.63 -8.52
N ARG A 62 -1.88 -2.66 -9.19
CA ARG A 62 -1.67 -2.41 -10.63
C ARG A 62 -0.71 -1.24 -10.84
N PRO A 63 0.14 -1.25 -11.88
CA PRO A 63 0.92 -0.08 -12.25
C PRO A 63 -0.02 1.06 -12.66
N LEU A 64 0.28 2.28 -12.21
CA LEU A 64 -0.56 3.46 -12.44
C LEU A 64 -0.24 4.12 -13.79
N THR A 65 1.02 4.55 -13.96
CA THR A 65 1.49 5.22 -15.17
C THR A 65 2.74 4.49 -15.68
N PRO A 66 2.84 4.16 -16.98
CA PRO A 66 4.02 3.52 -17.53
C PRO A 66 5.29 4.33 -17.25
N GLY A 67 6.34 3.66 -16.76
CA GLY A 67 7.66 4.26 -16.52
C GLY A 67 7.79 5.09 -15.23
N THR A 68 6.77 5.14 -14.37
CA THR A 68 6.85 5.85 -13.08
C THR A 68 7.13 4.94 -11.89
N ASP A 69 7.09 3.62 -12.10
CA ASP A 69 7.19 2.60 -11.04
C ASP A 69 6.17 2.79 -9.90
N ARG A 70 5.08 3.54 -10.15
CA ARG A 70 3.98 3.75 -9.22
C ARG A 70 2.95 2.64 -9.34
N TRP A 71 2.58 2.08 -8.19
CA TRP A 71 1.60 1.02 -8.04
C TRP A 71 0.42 1.51 -7.22
N GLU A 72 -0.77 1.00 -7.51
CA GLU A 72 -2.01 1.35 -6.79
C GLU A 72 -2.95 0.15 -6.64
N VAL A 73 -3.65 0.10 -5.51
CA VAL A 73 -4.88 -0.67 -5.35
C VAL A 73 -5.89 0.14 -4.53
N GLU A 74 -7.16 0.08 -4.89
CA GLU A 74 -8.25 0.71 -4.15
C GLU A 74 -8.93 -0.34 -3.27
N VAL A 75 -9.03 -0.08 -1.97
CA VAL A 75 -9.63 -1.01 -1.00
C VAL A 75 -10.62 -0.28 -0.11
N GLN A 76 -11.81 -0.86 0.07
CA GLN A 76 -12.85 -0.36 0.96
C GLN A 76 -12.61 -0.82 2.40
N LEU A 77 -12.61 0.10 3.37
CA LEU A 77 -12.41 -0.20 4.78
C LEU A 77 -13.76 -0.30 5.53
N GLU A 78 -14.20 -1.50 5.87
CA GLU A 78 -15.56 -1.78 6.40
C GLU A 78 -15.71 -1.66 7.93
N GLN A 79 -14.62 -1.45 8.66
CA GLN A 79 -14.62 -1.53 10.13
C GLN A 79 -13.96 -0.31 10.76
N THR A 80 -14.55 0.20 11.84
CA THR A 80 -13.90 1.21 12.68
C THR A 80 -12.84 0.56 13.56
N GLY A 81 -11.68 1.19 13.68
CA GLY A 81 -10.60 0.72 14.57
C GLY A 81 -9.23 0.96 13.97
N LEU A 82 -8.21 0.34 14.57
CA LEU A 82 -6.85 0.44 14.07
C LEU A 82 -6.61 -0.55 12.94
N TRP A 83 -6.42 -0.01 11.74
CA TRP A 83 -5.92 -0.76 10.59
C TRP A 83 -4.39 -0.62 10.49
N ARG A 84 -3.74 -1.63 9.91
CA ARG A 84 -2.32 -1.54 9.54
C ARG A 84 -2.15 -2.03 8.12
N TYR A 85 -1.24 -1.42 7.38
CA TYR A 85 -0.91 -1.88 6.04
C TYR A 85 0.60 -1.96 5.84
N ARG A 86 1.00 -2.79 4.89
CA ARG A 86 2.35 -2.82 4.33
C ARG A 86 2.26 -3.17 2.84
N VAL A 87 3.28 -2.80 2.11
CA VAL A 87 3.49 -3.14 0.70
C VAL A 87 4.80 -3.91 0.59
#